data_AF-A0AAW2V7J4-F1
#
_entry.id   AF-A0AAW2V7J4-F1
#
_cell.length_a   1.000
_cell.length_b   1.000
_cell.length_c   1.000
_cell.angle_alpha   90.00
_cell.angle_beta   90.00
_cell.angle_gamma   90.00
#
_symmetry.space_group_name_H-M   'P 1'
#
loop_
_entity.id
_entity.type
_entity.pdbx_description
1 polymer ?
#
loop_
_entity_poly.entity_id
_entity_poly.type
_entity_poly.pdbx_seq_one_letter_code
_entity_poly.pdbx_strand_id
1 'polypeptide(L)'
;MKQSLFDQGYLDEQFVELEELQDDANPNFVEEVVASYYRDSARLLLNIEQALERKPLDLMKLDNYMHQFKGSSSRCKRTFQQLKKEYAILRKKLEVYFQFARQAEPVDKACRPK
;
A
#
# COMPACT_ATOMS: atom_id res chain seq x y z
N MET A 1 -4.84 -0.39 -23.42
CA MET A 1 -4.60 -1.07 -22.13
C MET A 1 -3.65 -0.27 -21.24
N LYS A 2 -2.44 0.07 -21.70
CA LYS A 2 -1.45 0.90 -20.96
C LYS A 2 -2.00 2.23 -20.42
N GLN A 3 -2.65 3.05 -21.26
CA GLN A 3 -3.24 4.34 -20.82
C GLN A 3 -4.22 4.18 -19.65
N SER A 4 -5.07 3.14 -19.70
CA SER A 4 -6.00 2.85 -18.60
C SER A 4 -5.28 2.53 -17.29
N LEU A 5 -4.10 1.92 -17.33
CA LEU A 5 -3.26 1.68 -16.15
C LEU A 5 -2.60 2.98 -15.64
N PHE A 6 -2.33 3.94 -16.52
CA PHE A 6 -1.91 5.29 -16.11
C PHE A 6 -3.05 6.02 -15.40
N ASP A 7 -4.22 6.07 -16.03
CA ASP A 7 -5.42 6.77 -15.55
C ASP A 7 -5.90 6.22 -14.18
N GLN A 8 -5.79 4.91 -13.98
CA GLN A 8 -6.15 4.25 -12.73
C GLN A 8 -5.10 4.43 -11.62
N GLY A 9 -3.90 4.91 -11.94
CA GLY A 9 -2.83 5.06 -10.95
C GLY A 9 -1.99 3.79 -10.72
N TYR A 10 -1.89 2.87 -11.70
CA TYR A 10 -1.01 1.68 -11.70
C TYR A 10 0.39 1.72 -12.40
N LEU A 11 0.65 2.55 -13.45
CA LEU A 11 1.98 2.87 -14.09
C LEU A 11 2.82 4.17 -13.73
N ASP A 12 2.73 5.36 -14.32
CA ASP A 12 3.49 6.63 -13.95
C ASP A 12 4.76 6.88 -14.75
N GLU A 13 5.24 8.12 -14.65
CA GLU A 13 6.40 8.64 -15.36
C GLU A 13 7.64 7.77 -15.12
N GLN A 14 7.80 7.14 -13.95
CA GLN A 14 8.92 6.21 -13.72
C GLN A 14 8.76 4.91 -14.50
N PHE A 15 7.53 4.46 -14.78
CA PHE A 15 7.33 3.33 -15.69
C PHE A 15 7.70 3.70 -17.13
N VAL A 16 7.47 4.96 -17.53
CA VAL A 16 7.91 5.47 -18.84
C VAL A 16 9.44 5.51 -18.91
N GLU A 17 10.11 6.03 -17.86
CA GLU A 17 11.58 6.02 -17.76
C GLU A 17 12.14 4.59 -17.84
N LEU A 18 11.47 3.61 -17.24
CA LEU A 18 11.86 2.20 -17.30
C LEU A 18 11.75 1.63 -18.73
N GLU A 19 10.71 2.00 -19.47
CA GLU A 19 10.54 1.59 -20.86
C GLU A 19 11.55 2.27 -21.80
N GLU A 20 11.95 3.52 -21.52
CA GLU A 20 12.99 4.22 -22.29
C GLU A 20 14.38 3.61 -22.14
N LEU A 21 14.62 2.85 -21.07
CA LEU A 21 15.86 2.10 -20.85
C LEU A 21 15.89 0.73 -21.57
N GLN A 22 14.76 0.31 -22.15
CA GLN A 22 14.69 -0.93 -22.92
C GLN A 22 15.17 -0.69 -24.35
N ASP A 23 16.08 -1.53 -24.84
CA ASP A 23 16.62 -1.47 -26.19
C ASP A 23 16.65 -2.85 -26.87
N ASP A 24 17.07 -2.89 -28.15
CA ASP A 24 17.16 -4.14 -28.93
C ASP A 24 18.19 -5.14 -28.36
N ALA A 25 19.13 -4.69 -27.53
CA ALA A 25 20.10 -5.54 -26.87
C ALA A 25 19.54 -6.18 -25.58
N ASN A 26 18.56 -5.54 -24.94
CA ASN A 26 17.83 -6.06 -23.78
C ASN A 26 16.31 -5.87 -23.91
N PRO A 27 15.63 -6.64 -24.77
CA PRO A 27 14.20 -6.45 -25.05
C PRO A 27 13.27 -6.83 -23.88
N ASN A 28 13.79 -7.48 -22.83
CA ASN A 28 13.01 -7.94 -21.68
C ASN A 28 13.29 -7.13 -20.40
N PHE A 29 14.05 -6.03 -20.50
CA PHE A 29 14.49 -5.24 -19.34
C PHE A 29 13.35 -4.89 -18.38
N VAL A 30 12.24 -4.37 -18.91
CA VAL A 30 11.08 -3.98 -18.10
C VAL A 30 10.48 -5.18 -17.37
N GLU A 31 10.35 -6.32 -18.06
CA GLU A 31 9.84 -7.56 -17.48
C GLU A 31 10.76 -8.08 -16.37
N GLU A 32 12.08 -8.06 -16.58
CA GLU A 32 13.06 -8.51 -15.60
C GLU A 32 13.04 -7.65 -14.33
N VAL A 33 12.92 -6.33 -14.47
CA VAL A 33 12.82 -5.40 -13.33
C VAL A 33 11.53 -5.65 -12.55
N VAL A 34 10.40 -5.81 -13.23
CA VAL A 34 9.10 -6.09 -12.61
C VAL A 34 9.10 -7.46 -11.90
N ALA A 35 9.65 -8.50 -12.56
CA ALA A 35 9.77 -9.84 -11.99
C ALA A 35 10.71 -9.86 -10.76
N SER A 36 11.83 -9.12 -10.82
CA SER A 36 12.74 -8.94 -9.69
C SER A 36 12.04 -8.26 -8.52
N TYR A 37 11.27 -7.18 -8.76
CA TYR A 37 10.49 -6.50 -7.74
C TYR A 37 9.50 -7.44 -7.04
N TYR A 38 8.75 -8.24 -7.79
CA TYR A 38 7.78 -9.18 -7.19
C TYR A 38 8.47 -10.24 -6.33
N ARG A 39 9.59 -10.80 -6.81
CA ARG A 39 10.36 -11.81 -6.06
C ARG A 39 10.89 -11.25 -4.74
N ASP A 40 11.47 -10.06 -4.77
CA ASP A 40 12.00 -9.42 -3.57
C ASP A 40 10.89 -9.02 -2.59
N SER A 41 9.77 -8.51 -3.12
CA SER A 41 8.61 -8.13 -2.33
C SER A 41 7.99 -9.33 -1.61
N ALA A 42 7.79 -10.46 -2.30
CA ALA A 42 7.25 -11.68 -1.70
C ALA A 42 8.15 -12.20 -0.56
N ARG A 43 9.48 -12.21 -0.78
CA ARG A 43 10.45 -12.59 0.26
C ARG A 43 10.38 -11.68 1.47
N LEU A 44 10.30 -10.37 1.26
CA LEU A 44 10.26 -9.38 2.33
C LEU A 44 8.94 -9.44 3.12
N LEU A 45 7.80 -9.63 2.45
CA LEU A 45 6.51 -9.83 3.11
C LEU A 45 6.52 -11.08 4.01
N LEU A 46 7.03 -12.21 3.50
CA LEU A 46 7.18 -13.43 4.30
C LEU A 46 8.06 -13.20 5.53
N ASN A 47 9.18 -12.47 5.37
CA ASN A 47 10.07 -12.15 6.48
C ASN A 47 9.40 -11.23 7.52
N ILE A 48 8.54 -10.30 7.09
CA ILE A 48 7.75 -9.44 7.97
C ILE A 48 6.73 -10.29 8.74
N GLU A 49 5.96 -11.15 8.06
CA GLU A 49 4.99 -12.05 8.69
C GLU A 49 5.67 -12.93 9.76
N GLN A 50 6.77 -13.57 9.41
CA GLN A 50 7.54 -14.39 10.35
C GLN A 50 8.12 -13.58 11.53
N ALA A 51 8.52 -12.33 11.31
CA ALA A 51 9.01 -11.46 12.38
C ALA A 51 7.90 -11.06 13.36
N LEU A 52 6.65 -10.92 12.87
CA LEU A 52 5.47 -10.63 13.68
C LEU A 52 5.00 -11.83 14.51
N GLU A 53 5.19 -13.05 14.01
CA GLU A 53 4.81 -14.28 14.71
C GLU A 53 5.78 -14.69 15.83
N ARG A 54 7.04 -14.23 15.78
CA ARG A 54 8.06 -14.58 16.77
C ARG A 54 7.81 -13.91 18.13
N LYS A 55 8.02 -14.68 19.20
CA LYS A 55 8.05 -14.18 20.58
C LYS A 55 9.37 -14.53 21.27
N PRO A 56 10.09 -13.55 21.86
CA PRO A 56 9.78 -12.12 21.85
C PRO A 56 9.92 -11.49 20.45
N LEU A 57 9.18 -10.40 20.22
CA LEU A 57 9.22 -9.63 18.97
C LEU A 57 10.59 -8.94 18.82
N ASP A 58 11.23 -9.12 17.67
CA ASP A 58 12.46 -8.41 17.30
C ASP A 58 12.10 -7.20 16.43
N LEU A 59 11.86 -6.06 17.10
CA LEU A 59 11.43 -4.82 16.45
C LEU A 59 12.52 -4.24 15.52
N MET A 60 13.80 -4.45 15.82
CA MET A 60 14.91 -3.96 14.99
C MET A 60 14.94 -4.71 13.66
N LYS A 61 14.72 -6.03 13.70
CA LYS A 61 14.67 -6.86 12.50
C LYS A 61 13.41 -6.57 11.67
N LEU A 62 12.27 -6.37 12.32
CA LEU A 62 11.03 -5.96 11.67
C LEU A 62 11.19 -4.60 10.95
N ASP A 63 11.75 -3.60 11.62
CA ASP A 63 11.98 -2.27 11.05
C ASP A 63 12.89 -2.33 9.82
N ASN A 64 13.96 -3.14 9.87
CA ASN A 64 14.84 -3.35 8.71
C ASN A 64 14.10 -3.97 7.52
N TYR A 65 13.25 -4.99 7.74
CA TYR A 65 12.46 -5.58 6.65
C TYR A 65 11.44 -4.60 6.07
N MET A 66 10.78 -3.82 6.93
CA MET A 66 9.86 -2.77 6.49
C MET A 66 10.57 -1.66 5.71
N HIS A 67 11.78 -1.27 6.14
CA HIS A 67 12.59 -0.28 5.45
C HIS A 67 13.02 -0.79 4.07
N GLN A 68 13.48 -2.04 3.98
CA GLN A 68 13.86 -2.67 2.71
C GLN A 68 12.66 -2.83 1.78
N PHE A 69 11.49 -3.24 2.29
CA PHE A 69 10.27 -3.37 1.50
C PHE A 69 9.78 -2.01 0.98
N LYS A 70 9.88 -0.97 1.81
CA LYS A 70 9.60 0.40 1.39
C LYS A 70 10.62 0.90 0.36
N GLY A 71 11.88 0.49 0.48
CA GLY A 71 12.97 0.81 -0.46
C GLY A 71 12.87 0.07 -1.79
N SER A 72 12.43 -1.19 -1.81
CA SER A 72 12.16 -1.94 -3.04
C SER A 72 10.92 -1.40 -3.73
N SER A 73 9.88 -1.10 -2.95
CA SER A 73 8.66 -0.45 -3.44
C SER A 73 8.88 1.00 -3.84
N SER A 74 9.92 1.67 -3.33
CA SER A 74 10.25 3.03 -3.76
C SER A 74 10.96 3.09 -5.13
N ARG A 75 11.49 1.95 -5.60
CA ARG A 75 11.99 1.74 -6.98
C ARG A 75 10.89 1.25 -7.93
N CYS A 76 9.72 0.88 -7.41
CA CYS A 76 8.54 0.40 -8.13
C CYS A 76 7.29 1.12 -7.60
N LYS A 77 7.28 2.46 -7.71
CA LYS A 77 6.64 3.43 -6.79
C LYS A 77 5.12 3.53 -6.72
N ARG A 78 4.31 2.59 -7.26
CA ARG A 78 2.85 2.76 -7.29
C ARG A 78 2.02 2.04 -6.24
N THR A 79 2.44 0.90 -5.70
CA THR A 79 1.68 0.22 -4.62
C THR A 79 1.61 1.07 -3.35
N PHE A 80 2.67 1.82 -3.02
CA PHE A 80 2.70 2.68 -1.84
C PHE A 80 1.89 3.98 -2.00
N GLN A 81 1.80 4.55 -3.21
CA GLN A 81 0.95 5.72 -3.46
C GLN A 81 -0.53 5.34 -3.43
N GLN A 82 -0.90 4.19 -4.00
CA GLN A 82 -2.27 3.69 -3.95
C GLN A 82 -2.70 3.39 -2.50
N LEU A 83 -1.85 2.76 -1.71
CA LEU A 83 -2.12 2.51 -0.28
C LEU A 83 -2.27 3.82 0.51
N LYS A 84 -1.42 4.83 0.23
CA LYS A 84 -1.56 6.18 0.83
C LYS A 84 -2.88 6.86 0.44
N LYS A 85 -3.31 6.72 -0.81
CA LYS A 85 -4.57 7.29 -1.32
C LYS A 85 -5.78 6.61 -0.67
N GLU A 86 -5.77 5.29 -0.58
CA GLU A 86 -6.84 4.52 0.08
C GLU A 86 -6.94 4.84 1.58
N TYR A 87 -5.79 4.94 2.27
CA TYR A 87 -5.74 5.37 3.66
C TYR A 87 -6.32 6.79 3.86
N ALA A 88 -5.97 7.74 2.98
CA ALA A 88 -6.49 9.11 3.04
C ALA A 88 -8.00 9.19 2.81
N ILE A 89 -8.54 8.38 1.89
CA ILE A 89 -9.98 8.30 1.62
C ILE A 89 -10.72 7.69 2.82
N LEU A 90 -10.21 6.58 3.36
CA LEU A 90 -10.80 5.93 4.52
C LEU A 90 -10.84 6.86 5.73
N ARG A 91 -9.74 7.57 6.01
CA ARG A 91 -9.66 8.57 7.08
C ARG A 91 -10.74 9.65 6.93
N LYS A 92 -10.90 10.24 5.74
CA LYS A 92 -11.96 11.24 5.49
C LYS A 92 -13.36 10.68 5.71
N LYS A 93 -13.63 9.46 5.24
CA LYS A 93 -14.94 8.80 5.44
C LYS A 93 -15.23 8.56 6.92
N LEU A 94 -14.22 8.13 7.69
CA LEU A 94 -14.35 7.94 9.14
C LEU A 94 -14.58 9.27 9.87
N GLU A 95 -13.86 10.33 9.50
CA GLU A 95 -14.08 11.67 10.05
C GLU A 95 -15.52 12.15 9.83
N VAL A 96 -16.05 11.97 8.63
CA VAL A 96 -17.46 12.28 8.29
C VAL A 96 -18.42 11.41 9.11
N TYR A 97 -18.21 10.09 9.15
CA TYR A 97 -19.04 9.18 9.94
C TYR A 97 -19.10 9.60 11.42
N PHE A 98 -17.95 9.90 12.04
CA PHE A 98 -17.90 10.33 13.43
C PHE A 98 -18.54 11.71 13.66
N GLN A 99 -18.52 12.61 12.67
CA GLN A 99 -19.26 13.87 12.74
C GLN A 99 -20.77 13.65 12.75
N PHE A 100 -21.28 12.72 11.94
CA PHE A 100 -22.70 12.34 11.95
C PHE A 100 -23.09 11.62 13.24
N ALA A 101 -22.27 10.67 13.70
CA ALA A 101 -22.55 9.91 14.92
C ALA A 101 -22.63 10.79 16.17
N ARG A 102 -21.85 11.87 16.25
CA ARG A 102 -21.92 12.85 17.36
C ARG A 102 -23.15 13.74 17.34
N GLN A 103 -23.82 13.88 16.19
CA GLN A 103 -25.07 14.66 16.07
C GLN A 103 -26.31 13.78 16.32
N ALA A 104 -26.14 12.45 16.33
CA ALA A 104 -27.18 11.50 16.65
C ALA A 104 -27.10 11.12 18.14
N GLU A 105 -27.73 11.90 19.01
CA GLU A 105 -28.03 11.49 20.40
C GLU A 105 -29.21 10.48 20.43
N PRO A 106 -29.30 9.58 21.42
CA PRO A 106 -30.37 8.60 21.51
C PRO A 106 -31.67 9.26 21.99
N VAL A 107 -32.73 9.19 21.18
CA VAL A 107 -34.09 9.32 21.70
C VAL A 107 -34.43 8.03 22.43
N ASP A 108 -34.08 7.97 23.71
CA ASP A 108 -34.79 7.11 24.65
C ASP A 108 -34.90 7.80 26.02
N LYS A 109 -35.91 8.67 26.15
CA LYS A 109 -36.42 9.01 27.48
C LYS A 109 -37.35 7.88 27.90
N ALA A 110 -36.78 6.99 28.71
CA ALA A 110 -37.49 6.05 29.55
C ALA A 110 -38.73 6.70 30.21
N CYS A 111 -39.88 6.03 30.11
CA CYS A 111 -40.94 6.18 31.10
C CYS A 111 -41.35 4.78 31.57
N ARG A 112 -40.91 4.43 32.78
CA ARG A 112 -41.44 3.32 33.61
C ARG A 112 -42.43 3.93 34.64
N PRO A 113 -43.19 3.12 35.38
CA PRO A 113 -44.62 2.84 35.21
C PRO A 113 -45.54 3.60 36.21
N LYS A 114 -46.87 3.47 36.02
CA LYS A 114 -47.87 3.44 37.10
C LYS A 114 -48.82 2.28 36.84
#